data_AF-R7CCE1-F1
#
_entry.id   AF-R7CCE1-F1
#
_cell.length_a   1.000
_cell.length_b   1.000
_cell.length_c   1.000
_cell.angle_alpha   90.00
_cell.angle_beta   90.00
_cell.angle_gamma   90.00
#
_symmetry.space_group_name_H-M   'P 1'
#
loop_
_entity.id
_entity.type
_entity.pdbx_description
1 polymer ?
#
loop_
_entity_poly.entity_id
_entity_poly.type
_entity_poly.pdbx_seq_one_letter_code
_entity_poly.pdbx_strand_id
1 'polypeptide(L)'
;MKSTWTKRVIVMVLIFAFSLYNTCNIYAAQKKQEIRKTFRLLEVGDGGAPCYVIVNVVSIATEKYSYDAKKVKFTNREVYAYFDEVTALSGYTCGVSPTCYYNKNDTLIRKFSWSNSDAIYPGNPCYTYCKKNNSNVSFNRSNTNKAKWTVAVSAPDTFDKVKVQTGVINLYLSSK
;
A
#
# COMPACT_ATOMS: atom_id res chain seq x y z
N MET A 1 -29.10 -18.82 -58.51
CA MET A 1 -29.27 -17.92 -57.34
C MET A 1 -28.67 -18.57 -56.08
N LYS A 2 -27.34 -18.45 -55.84
CA LYS A 2 -26.66 -19.06 -54.67
C LYS A 2 -25.53 -18.19 -54.10
N SER A 3 -25.55 -16.87 -54.32
CA SER A 3 -24.40 -15.99 -54.03
C SER A 3 -24.61 -14.97 -52.90
N THR A 4 -25.85 -14.68 -52.51
CA THR A 4 -26.14 -13.62 -51.52
C THR A 4 -26.21 -14.13 -50.09
N TRP A 5 -26.61 -15.38 -49.87
CA TRP A 5 -26.78 -15.95 -48.53
C TRP A 5 -25.44 -16.22 -47.85
N THR A 6 -24.49 -16.81 -48.59
CA THR A 6 -23.13 -17.10 -48.11
C THR A 6 -22.38 -15.84 -47.71
N LYS A 7 -22.53 -14.75 -48.47
CA LYS A 7 -21.91 -13.44 -48.15
C LYS A 7 -22.46 -12.84 -46.85
N ARG A 8 -23.77 -12.96 -46.59
CA ARG A 8 -24.40 -12.46 -45.35
C ARG A 8 -23.96 -13.24 -44.11
N VAL A 9 -23.82 -14.56 -44.23
CA VAL A 9 -23.33 -15.42 -43.14
C VAL A 9 -21.87 -15.10 -42.81
N ILE A 10 -21.01 -14.91 -43.83
CA ILE A 10 -19.60 -14.55 -43.61
C ILE A 10 -19.46 -13.20 -42.90
N VAL A 11 -20.26 -12.20 -43.27
CA VAL A 11 -20.26 -10.88 -42.61
C VAL A 11 -20.73 -10.97 -41.15
N MET A 12 -21.76 -11.78 -40.85
CA MET A 12 -22.22 -11.98 -39.47
C MET A 12 -21.18 -12.72 -38.61
N VAL A 13 -20.50 -13.73 -39.16
CA VAL A 13 -19.42 -14.44 -38.45
C VAL A 13 -18.23 -13.51 -38.18
N LEU A 14 -17.89 -12.63 -39.12
CA LEU A 14 -16.86 -11.61 -38.92
C LEU A 14 -17.25 -10.59 -37.84
N ILE A 15 -18.49 -10.10 -37.81
CA ILE A 15 -18.96 -9.16 -36.78
C ILE A 15 -18.97 -9.83 -35.40
N PHE A 16 -19.38 -11.10 -35.30
CA PHE A 16 -19.36 -11.86 -34.05
C PHE A 16 -17.91 -12.10 -33.58
N ALA A 17 -17.00 -12.46 -34.48
CA ALA A 17 -15.57 -12.59 -34.18
C ALA A 17 -14.96 -11.25 -33.74
N PHE A 18 -15.30 -10.12 -34.37
CA PHE A 18 -14.85 -8.79 -33.94
C PHE A 18 -15.43 -8.38 -32.58
N SER A 19 -16.67 -8.78 -32.26
CA SER A 19 -17.26 -8.54 -30.94
C SER A 19 -16.59 -9.35 -29.83
N LEU A 20 -16.08 -10.56 -30.15
CA LEU A 20 -15.26 -11.37 -29.25
C LEU A 20 -13.82 -10.84 -29.13
N TYR A 21 -13.24 -10.26 -30.19
CA TYR A 21 -11.92 -9.61 -30.13
C TYR A 21 -11.92 -8.31 -29.30
N ASN A 22 -13.06 -7.64 -29.16
CA ASN A 22 -13.20 -6.53 -28.19
C ASN A 22 -13.28 -7.00 -26.73
N THR A 23 -13.26 -8.31 -26.46
CA THR A 23 -13.05 -8.85 -25.11
C THR A 23 -11.59 -9.25 -24.85
N CYS A 24 -10.65 -8.82 -25.70
CA CYS A 24 -9.25 -8.77 -25.33
C CYS A 24 -9.13 -7.89 -24.08
N ASN A 25 -9.13 -8.55 -22.92
CA ASN A 25 -8.78 -8.00 -21.63
C ASN A 25 -7.57 -7.10 -21.85
N ILE A 26 -7.82 -5.79 -21.82
CA ILE A 26 -6.78 -4.77 -21.64
C ILE A 26 -5.94 -5.33 -20.51
N TYR A 27 -4.70 -5.71 -20.83
CA TYR A 27 -3.75 -6.25 -19.88
C TYR A 27 -3.96 -5.56 -18.56
N ALA A 28 -4.34 -6.32 -17.53
CA ALA A 28 -4.62 -5.79 -16.21
C ALA A 28 -3.26 -5.33 -15.65
N ALA A 29 -2.83 -4.13 -16.08
CA ALA A 29 -1.50 -3.62 -15.86
C ALA A 29 -1.32 -3.51 -14.35
N GLN A 30 -0.35 -4.26 -13.83
CA GLN A 30 -0.08 -4.28 -12.42
C GLN A 30 0.62 -2.98 -12.05
N LYS A 31 -0.13 -2.05 -11.47
CA LYS A 31 0.38 -0.75 -11.03
C LYS A 31 0.79 -0.83 -9.56
N LYS A 32 1.78 -0.04 -9.15
CA LYS A 32 2.27 0.07 -7.77
C LYS A 32 1.87 1.43 -7.22
N GLN A 33 1.28 1.45 -6.02
CA GLN A 33 1.11 2.68 -5.25
C GLN A 33 2.16 2.70 -4.14
N GLU A 34 2.78 3.86 -3.90
CA GLU A 34 3.76 4.07 -2.85
C GLU A 34 3.43 5.35 -2.09
N ILE A 35 3.39 5.30 -0.76
CA ILE A 35 3.14 6.49 0.06
C ILE A 35 4.17 6.56 1.17
N ARG A 36 4.96 7.63 1.17
CA ARG A 36 5.98 7.93 2.19
C ARG A 36 5.42 8.82 3.30
N LYS A 37 5.69 8.47 4.55
CA LYS A 37 5.46 9.32 5.73
C LYS A 37 6.74 9.44 6.52
N THR A 38 7.07 10.68 6.90
CA THR A 38 8.18 11.00 7.80
C THR A 38 7.62 11.68 9.03
N PHE A 39 8.07 11.27 10.21
CA PHE A 39 7.79 11.99 11.44
C PHE A 39 9.03 12.00 12.33
N ARG A 40 9.13 13.04 13.17
CA ARG A 40 10.24 13.30 14.07
C ARG A 40 9.82 13.08 15.51
N LEU A 41 10.61 12.38 16.30
CA LEU A 41 10.60 12.45 17.76
C LEU A 41 11.61 13.51 18.19
N LEU A 42 11.26 14.35 19.16
CA LEU A 42 12.15 15.37 19.73
C LEU A 42 11.99 15.30 21.25
N GLU A 43 13.11 15.27 21.96
CA GLU A 43 13.13 15.41 23.40
C GLU A 43 14.03 16.60 23.78
N VAL A 44 13.56 17.43 24.71
CA VAL A 44 14.36 18.50 25.33
C VAL A 44 14.65 18.06 26.76
N GLY A 45 15.91 17.70 27.03
CA GLY A 45 16.34 17.35 28.38
C GLY A 45 16.37 18.61 29.26
N ASP A 46 15.79 18.51 30.46
CA ASP A 46 15.93 19.50 31.51
C ASP A 46 17.25 19.24 32.26
N GLY A 47 18.13 20.25 32.37
CA GLY A 47 19.37 20.14 33.16
C GLY A 47 20.74 20.18 32.45
N GLY A 48 20.84 20.75 31.25
CA GLY A 48 22.10 21.37 30.78
C GLY A 48 22.98 20.58 29.79
N ALA A 49 22.63 19.36 29.40
CA ALA A 49 23.23 18.70 28.23
C ALA A 49 22.10 18.14 27.33
N PRO A 50 21.95 18.65 26.10
CA PRO A 50 20.87 18.19 25.25
C PRO A 50 21.23 16.87 24.56
N CYS A 51 20.59 15.78 24.97
CA CYS A 51 20.55 14.54 24.20
C CYS A 51 19.45 14.65 23.14
N TYR A 52 19.74 15.29 22.01
CA TYR A 52 18.79 15.31 20.89
C TYR A 52 18.75 13.93 20.25
N VAL A 53 17.56 13.35 20.07
CA VAL A 53 17.35 12.19 19.18
C VAL A 53 16.34 12.54 18.11
N ILE A 54 16.83 12.97 16.95
CA ILE A 54 16.01 13.12 15.75
C ILE A 54 15.85 11.72 15.16
N VAL A 55 14.70 11.08 15.40
CA VAL A 55 14.33 9.88 14.65
C VAL A 55 13.43 10.29 13.50
N ASN A 56 13.99 10.35 12.28
CA ASN A 56 13.20 10.48 11.07
C ASN A 56 12.70 9.08 10.68
N VAL A 57 11.46 8.78 11.03
CA VAL A 57 10.86 7.47 10.72
C VAL A 57 10.23 7.53 9.35
N VAL A 58 10.81 6.82 8.39
CA VAL A 58 10.25 6.72 7.04
C VAL A 58 9.38 5.48 6.99
N SER A 59 8.08 5.68 6.83
CA SER A 59 7.14 4.60 6.58
C SER A 59 6.64 4.63 5.15
N ILE A 60 6.68 3.48 4.51
CA ILE A 60 6.15 3.34 3.16
C ILE A 60 5.27 2.09 3.09
N ALA A 61 4.08 2.29 2.54
CA ALA A 61 3.19 1.21 2.15
C ALA A 61 3.19 1.10 0.63
N THR A 62 3.37 -0.14 0.16
CA THR A 62 3.23 -0.48 -1.24
C THR A 62 2.11 -1.48 -1.43
N GLU A 63 1.39 -1.33 -2.53
CA GLU A 63 0.40 -2.30 -2.96
C GLU A 63 0.36 -2.35 -4.47
N LYS A 64 0.30 -3.57 -5.00
CA LYS A 64 0.11 -3.82 -6.42
C LYS A 64 -1.38 -3.96 -6.71
N TYR A 65 -1.83 -3.46 -7.86
CA TYR A 65 -3.22 -3.61 -8.26
C TYR A 65 -3.37 -3.83 -9.75
N SER A 66 -4.44 -4.54 -10.10
CA SER A 66 -4.91 -4.74 -11.46
C SER A 66 -6.41 -4.39 -11.50
N TYR A 67 -6.93 -3.91 -12.63
CA TYR A 67 -8.33 -3.49 -12.71
C TYR A 67 -8.97 -3.83 -14.06
N ASP A 68 -10.29 -3.98 -14.04
CA ASP A 68 -11.14 -4.08 -15.22
C ASP A 68 -12.14 -2.92 -15.24
N ALA A 69 -13.22 -3.02 -16.02
CA ALA A 69 -14.25 -1.97 -16.07
C ALA A 69 -15.03 -1.79 -14.74
N LYS A 70 -15.16 -2.85 -13.94
CA LYS A 70 -16.04 -2.92 -12.77
C LYS A 70 -15.27 -3.04 -11.45
N LYS A 71 -14.13 -3.72 -11.43
CA LYS A 71 -13.41 -4.12 -10.22
C LYS A 71 -11.93 -3.73 -10.25
N VAL A 72 -11.38 -3.53 -9.06
CA VAL A 72 -9.94 -3.44 -8.80
C VAL A 72 -9.59 -4.60 -7.88
N LYS A 73 -8.55 -5.35 -8.25
CA LYS A 73 -7.95 -6.41 -7.44
C LYS A 73 -6.61 -5.92 -6.91
N PHE A 74 -6.46 -5.92 -5.60
CA PHE A 74 -5.23 -5.54 -4.94
C PHE A 74 -4.49 -6.76 -4.39
N THR A 75 -3.15 -6.76 -4.52
CA THR A 75 -2.26 -7.88 -4.20
C THR A 75 -0.88 -7.37 -3.74
N ASN A 76 -0.06 -8.26 -3.17
CA ASN A 76 1.34 -8.00 -2.82
C ASN A 76 1.53 -6.69 -2.03
N ARG A 77 0.93 -6.65 -0.84
CA ARG A 77 1.04 -5.52 0.08
C ARG A 77 2.30 -5.65 0.89
N GLU A 78 3.03 -4.55 1.02
CA GLU A 78 4.18 -4.46 1.90
C GLU A 78 4.12 -3.14 2.65
N VAL A 79 4.42 -3.17 3.95
CA VAL A 79 4.61 -1.96 4.75
C VAL A 79 5.93 -2.10 5.44
N TYR A 80 6.77 -1.07 5.32
CA TYR A 80 8.01 -1.00 6.06
C TYR A 80 8.19 0.35 6.75
N ALA A 81 9.02 0.32 7.78
CA ALA A 81 9.47 1.49 8.50
C ALA A 81 10.95 1.35 8.85
N TYR A 82 11.68 2.46 8.76
CA TYR A 82 13.09 2.52 9.17
C TYR A 82 13.44 3.85 9.81
N PHE A 83 14.53 3.85 10.59
CA PHE A 83 15.14 5.06 11.15
C PHE A 83 16.20 5.60 10.20
N ASP A 84 15.98 6.82 9.68
CA ASP A 84 16.88 7.50 8.74
C ASP A 84 18.01 8.26 9.48
N GLU A 85 17.80 8.58 10.76
CA GLU A 85 18.75 9.27 11.63
C GLU A 85 18.51 8.82 13.08
N VAL A 86 19.58 8.64 13.86
CA VAL A 86 19.55 8.37 15.32
C VAL A 86 20.75 9.07 15.95
N THR A 87 20.50 10.10 16.76
CA THR A 87 21.58 10.97 17.28
C THR A 87 22.00 10.66 18.73
N ALA A 88 21.35 9.73 19.45
CA ALA A 88 21.86 9.23 20.73
C ALA A 88 21.45 7.76 21.02
N LEU A 89 22.23 7.09 21.87
CA LEU A 89 22.08 5.68 22.27
C LEU A 89 20.87 5.48 23.19
N SER A 90 19.80 4.87 22.68
CA SER A 90 18.85 4.09 23.49
C SER A 90 18.28 2.94 22.67
N GLY A 91 17.77 1.91 23.34
CA GLY A 91 17.20 0.71 22.75
C GLY A 91 15.86 0.96 22.03
N TYR A 92 15.87 1.79 21.00
CA TYR A 92 14.69 2.08 20.19
C TYR A 92 14.13 0.81 19.59
N THR A 93 12.81 0.68 19.66
CA THR A 93 12.09 -0.36 18.91
C THR A 93 11.06 0.31 18.03
N CYS A 94 10.92 -0.19 16.81
CA CYS A 94 9.88 0.24 15.89
C CYS A 94 8.91 -0.91 15.65
N GLY A 95 7.64 -0.59 15.50
CA GLY A 95 6.59 -1.54 15.21
C GLY A 95 5.79 -1.02 14.03
N VAL A 96 5.51 -1.89 13.08
CA VAL A 96 4.56 -1.60 12.01
C VAL A 96 3.31 -2.41 12.27
N SER A 97 2.20 -1.72 12.55
CA SER A 97 0.87 -2.29 12.41
C SER A 97 0.50 -2.22 10.92
N PRO A 98 0.34 -3.38 10.28
CA PRO A 98 0.28 -3.45 8.84
C PRO A 98 -1.11 -3.10 8.29
N THR A 99 -1.19 -2.83 6.99
CA THR A 99 -2.36 -2.24 6.35
C THR A 99 -3.67 -2.99 6.62
N CYS A 100 -4.67 -2.30 7.13
CA CYS A 100 -6.07 -2.77 7.16
C CYS A 100 -6.92 -1.92 6.23
N TYR A 101 -8.02 -2.47 5.74
CA TYR A 101 -8.94 -1.72 4.90
C TYR A 101 -10.16 -1.26 5.66
N TYR A 102 -10.54 -0.03 5.37
CA TYR A 102 -11.63 0.68 5.97
C TYR A 102 -12.56 1.23 4.88
N ASN A 103 -13.84 1.32 5.18
CA ASN A 103 -14.76 2.06 4.32
C ASN A 103 -14.52 3.58 4.44
N LYS A 104 -15.29 4.38 3.70
CA LYS A 104 -15.22 5.86 3.75
C LYS A 104 -15.46 6.45 5.16
N ASN A 105 -16.20 5.74 6.01
CA ASN A 105 -16.58 6.13 7.36
C ASN A 105 -15.65 5.51 8.43
N ASP A 106 -14.47 5.03 8.04
CA ASP A 106 -13.48 4.44 8.94
C ASP A 106 -13.92 3.18 9.69
N THR A 107 -14.95 2.48 9.21
CA THR A 107 -15.28 1.13 9.69
C THR A 107 -14.34 0.12 9.06
N LEU A 108 -13.74 -0.75 9.89
CA LEU A 108 -12.89 -1.85 9.42
C LEU A 108 -13.71 -2.82 8.55
N ILE A 109 -13.26 -3.06 7.33
CA ILE A 109 -13.90 -4.00 6.39
C ILE A 109 -13.01 -5.19 6.04
N ARG A 110 -11.69 -5.07 6.21
CA ARG A 110 -10.76 -6.17 5.99
C ARG A 110 -9.53 -6.05 6.87
N LYS A 111 -9.28 -7.11 7.63
CA LYS A 111 -8.00 -7.38 8.29
C LYS A 111 -7.28 -8.49 7.53
N PHE A 112 -5.96 -8.49 7.58
CA PHE A 112 -5.14 -9.52 6.95
C PHE A 112 -4.22 -10.17 7.98
N SER A 113 -3.81 -11.41 7.70
CA SER A 113 -2.70 -12.07 8.39
C SER A 113 -1.40 -11.69 7.71
N TRP A 114 -0.40 -11.25 8.47
CA TRP A 114 0.84 -10.71 7.93
C TRP A 114 2.04 -11.56 8.32
N SER A 115 2.99 -11.70 7.41
CA SER A 115 4.29 -12.29 7.70
C SER A 115 5.37 -11.20 7.78
N ASN A 116 6.42 -11.49 8.55
CA ASN A 116 7.65 -10.70 8.47
C ASN A 116 8.25 -10.85 7.06
N SER A 117 8.91 -9.80 6.58
CA SER A 117 9.73 -9.88 5.37
C SER A 117 11.03 -9.14 5.61
N ASP A 118 12.06 -9.55 4.88
CA ASP A 118 13.26 -8.74 4.74
C ASP A 118 12.94 -7.60 3.78
N ALA A 119 13.31 -6.38 4.16
CA ALA A 119 13.24 -5.23 3.25
C ALA A 119 14.62 -5.07 2.61
N ILE A 120 14.68 -5.04 1.27
CA ILE A 120 15.91 -4.75 0.55
C ILE A 120 15.97 -3.23 0.35
N TYR A 121 16.87 -2.55 1.07
CA TYR A 121 17.06 -1.09 1.01
C TYR A 121 18.44 -0.70 0.44
N PRO A 122 18.51 0.31 -0.45
CA PRO A 122 19.76 0.99 -0.76
C PRO A 122 20.11 1.97 0.38
N GLY A 123 21.30 1.79 0.97
CA GLY A 123 21.77 2.59 2.11
C GLY A 123 21.37 1.96 3.44
N ASN A 124 22.35 1.73 4.30
CA ASN A 124 22.29 0.92 5.52
C ASN A 124 21.37 1.57 6.59
N PRO A 125 20.10 1.17 6.75
CA PRO A 125 19.24 1.74 7.78
C PRO A 125 19.46 0.99 9.10
N CYS A 126 19.61 1.71 10.22
CA CYS A 126 20.01 1.07 11.49
C CYS A 126 18.95 0.15 12.10
N TYR A 127 17.65 0.30 11.79
CA TYR A 127 16.60 -0.64 12.20
C TYR A 127 15.45 -0.64 11.20
N THR A 128 15.08 -1.82 10.70
CA THR A 128 14.04 -2.01 9.68
C THR A 128 12.96 -2.97 10.16
N TYR A 129 11.71 -2.55 10.06
CA TYR A 129 10.55 -3.42 10.25
C TYR A 129 9.79 -3.51 8.95
N CYS A 130 9.58 -4.73 8.45
CA CYS A 130 8.84 -4.96 7.23
C CYS A 130 7.83 -6.11 7.40
N LYS A 131 6.61 -5.86 6.94
CA LYS A 131 5.50 -6.81 6.95
C LYS A 131 4.95 -6.92 5.54
N LYS A 132 4.67 -8.15 5.11
CA LYS A 132 4.03 -8.42 3.81
C LYS A 132 2.75 -9.24 3.92
N ASN A 133 1.88 -9.05 2.94
CA ASN A 133 0.71 -9.89 2.71
C ASN A 133 0.44 -10.02 1.20
N ASN A 134 0.33 -11.27 0.75
CA ASN A 134 0.08 -11.60 -0.66
C ASN A 134 -1.36 -12.03 -0.93
N SER A 135 -2.26 -11.92 0.04
CA SER A 135 -3.66 -12.25 -0.13
C SER A 135 -4.34 -11.28 -1.09
N ASN A 136 -5.25 -11.79 -1.91
CA ASN A 136 -6.02 -10.99 -2.85
C ASN A 136 -7.24 -10.38 -2.16
N VAL A 137 -7.58 -9.17 -2.57
CA VAL A 137 -8.82 -8.48 -2.18
C VAL A 137 -9.34 -7.72 -3.39
N SER A 138 -10.65 -7.66 -3.55
CA SER A 138 -11.27 -7.00 -4.69
C SER A 138 -12.37 -6.07 -4.25
N PHE A 139 -12.44 -4.92 -4.90
CA PHE A 139 -13.47 -3.92 -4.67
C PHE A 139 -14.03 -3.40 -5.99
N ASN A 140 -15.24 -2.86 -5.96
CA ASN A 140 -15.81 -2.15 -7.10
C ASN A 140 -14.98 -0.91 -7.41
N ARG A 141 -14.78 -0.53 -8.68
CA ARG A 141 -13.98 0.66 -9.04
C ARG A 141 -14.50 1.97 -8.47
N SER A 142 -15.80 2.07 -8.25
CA SER A 142 -16.45 3.22 -7.60
C SER A 142 -16.29 3.25 -6.08
N ASN A 143 -15.55 2.30 -5.47
CA ASN A 143 -15.37 2.27 -4.02
C ASN A 143 -14.56 3.48 -3.54
N THR A 144 -14.89 3.96 -2.35
CA THR A 144 -14.19 5.05 -1.65
C THR A 144 -13.46 4.52 -0.42
N ASN A 145 -13.06 3.25 -0.46
CA ASN A 145 -12.38 2.60 0.64
C ASN A 145 -10.96 3.13 0.79
N LYS A 146 -10.40 2.94 1.98
CA LYS A 146 -9.08 3.41 2.36
C LYS A 146 -8.29 2.27 2.95
N ALA A 147 -7.01 2.22 2.64
CA ALA A 147 -6.04 1.41 3.35
C ALA A 147 -5.39 2.27 4.43
N LYS A 148 -5.30 1.78 5.66
CA LYS A 148 -4.56 2.45 6.73
C LYS A 148 -3.53 1.52 7.32
N TRP A 149 -2.33 2.03 7.55
CA TRP A 149 -1.28 1.36 8.31
C TRP A 149 -0.76 2.31 9.38
N THR A 150 -0.17 1.75 10.42
CA THR A 150 0.32 2.54 11.53
C THR A 150 1.73 2.12 11.87
N VAL A 151 2.58 3.10 12.15
CA VAL A 151 3.92 2.88 12.68
C VAL A 151 3.94 3.40 14.09
N ALA A 152 4.42 2.58 15.00
CA ALA A 152 4.67 2.94 16.39
C ALA A 152 6.17 2.87 16.63
N VAL A 153 6.73 3.88 17.28
CA VAL A 153 8.12 3.87 17.73
C VAL A 153 8.11 4.00 19.23
N SER A 154 8.76 3.04 19.89
CA SER A 154 8.96 3.04 21.33
C SER A 154 10.40 3.44 21.63
N ALA A 155 10.51 4.42 22.52
CA ALA A 155 11.74 5.06 22.91
C ALA A 155 11.76 5.09 24.46
N PRO A 156 12.17 4.00 25.12
CA PRO A 156 11.97 3.81 26.55
C PRO A 156 12.67 4.87 27.41
N ASP A 157 13.78 5.41 26.90
CA ASP A 157 14.63 6.38 27.59
C ASP A 157 14.23 7.83 27.31
N THR A 158 13.07 8.06 26.67
CA THR A 158 12.56 9.39 26.33
C THR A 158 11.27 9.72 27.09
N PHE A 159 10.99 11.02 27.33
CA PHE A 159 9.70 11.49 27.89
C PHE A 159 8.50 11.00 27.06
N ASP A 160 8.61 11.11 25.73
CA ASP A 160 7.61 10.60 24.79
C ASP A 160 7.87 9.12 24.46
N LYS A 161 7.59 8.26 25.44
CA LYS A 161 7.92 6.82 25.38
C LYS A 161 7.41 6.10 24.13
N VAL A 162 6.30 6.54 23.56
CA VAL A 162 5.73 5.97 22.34
C VAL A 162 5.15 7.06 21.45
N LYS A 163 5.54 7.04 20.16
CA LYS A 163 4.89 7.85 19.13
C LYS A 163 4.27 6.99 18.05
N VAL A 164 3.05 7.34 17.67
CA VAL A 164 2.25 6.59 16.69
C VAL A 164 1.90 7.48 15.51
N GLN A 165 2.19 7.01 14.30
CA GLN A 165 1.83 7.69 13.07
C GLN A 165 1.04 6.77 12.15
N THR A 166 -0.10 7.26 11.66
CA THR A 166 -0.94 6.52 10.71
C THR A 166 -0.77 7.07 9.29
N GLY A 167 -0.56 6.18 8.34
CA GLY A 167 -0.61 6.45 6.89
C GLY A 167 -1.96 6.02 6.30
N VAL A 168 -2.38 6.70 5.23
CA VAL A 168 -3.65 6.42 4.53
C VAL A 168 -3.42 6.37 3.03
N ILE A 169 -3.87 5.28 2.40
CA ILE A 169 -3.98 5.11 0.95
C ILE A 169 -5.46 5.21 0.58
N ASN A 170 -5.85 6.17 -0.26
CA ASN A 170 -7.17 6.13 -0.87
C ASN A 170 -7.16 5.10 -2.01
N LEU A 171 -8.05 4.11 -1.96
CA LEU A 171 -8.13 3.01 -2.93
C LEU A 171 -8.96 3.36 -4.16
N TYR A 172 -9.50 4.58 -4.21
CA TYR A 172 -10.27 5.07 -5.35
C TYR A 172 -9.35 5.33 -6.54
N LEU A 173 -9.55 4.56 -7.60
CA LEU A 173 -8.90 4.74 -8.89
C LEU A 173 -9.93 5.29 -9.85
N SER A 174 -9.99 6.63 -9.95
CA SER A 174 -10.86 7.35 -10.88
C SER A 174 -10.79 6.72 -12.27
N SER A 175 -11.95 6.35 -12.82
CA SER A 175 -12.11 6.10 -14.25
C SER A 175 -12.13 7.46 -14.95
N LYS A 176 -10.95 7.96 -15.32
CA LYS A 176 -10.86 8.84 -16.49
C LYS A 176 -10.56 7.96 -17.69
#